data_AF-A0A6M0C6U8-F1
#
_entry.id   AF-A0A6M0C6U8-F1
#
_cell.length_a   1.000
_cell.length_b   1.000
_cell.length_c   1.000
_cell.angle_alpha   90.00
_cell.angle_beta   90.00
_cell.angle_gamma   90.00
#
_symmetry.space_group_name_H-M   'P 1'
#
loop_
_entity.id
_entity.type
_entity.pdbx_description
1 polymer ?
#
loop_
_entity_poly.entity_id
_entity_poly.type
_entity_poly.pdbx_seq_one_letter_code
_entity_poly.pdbx_strand_id
1 'polypeptide(L)' 'MNQNREKCQLSICAIMKNEGAYLLEWLEFHKLVGVERFYLYNNNSRDNTVELISPYVDREIVVFHDWPLKRG' A
#
# COMPACT_ATOMS: atom_id res chain seq x y z
N MET A 1 14.39 12.44 16.12
CA MET A 1 14.03 12.64 14.70
C MET A 1 12.55 13.02 14.66
N ASN A 2 12.25 14.31 14.48
CA ASN A 2 10.86 14.79 14.44
C ASN A 2 10.20 14.34 13.14
N GLN A 3 9.36 13.31 13.22
CA GLN A 3 8.53 12.86 12.12
C GLN A 3 7.25 13.70 12.09
N ASN A 4 7.36 14.96 11.68
CA ASN A 4 6.18 15.78 11.42
C ASN A 4 5.61 15.33 10.06
N ARG A 5 4.92 14.18 10.06
CA ARG A 5 4.21 13.69 8.88
C ARG A 5 3.18 14.74 8.51
N GLU A 6 3.23 15.23 7.27
CA GLU A 6 2.21 16.15 6.78
C GLU A 6 0.80 15.59 7.03
N LYS A 7 -0.13 16.49 7.34
CA LYS A 7 -1.47 16.13 7.78
C LYS A 7 -2.28 15.55 6.61
N CYS A 8 -2.24 14.23 6.47
CA CYS A 8 -3.02 13.49 5.49
C CYS A 8 -4.52 13.60 5.81
N GLN A 9 -5.35 14.06 4.86
CA GLN A 9 -6.80 14.18 5.09
C GLN A 9 -7.53 12.84 4.99
N LEU A 10 -7.10 11.97 4.07
CA LEU A 10 -7.74 10.69 3.81
C LEU A 10 -6.71 9.60 3.49
N SER A 11 -6.82 8.47 4.20
CA SER A 11 -6.00 7.28 3.97
C SER A 11 -6.85 6.03 3.84
N ILE A 12 -6.35 5.04 3.09
CA ILE A 12 -6.90 3.69 3.05
C ILE A 12 -5.93 2.73 3.73
N CYS A 13 -6.46 1.80 4.53
CA CYS A 13 -5.74 0.67 5.08
C CYS A 13 -6.36 -0.62 4.52
N ALA A 14 -5.54 -1.49 3.93
CA ALA A 14 -6.01 -2.72 3.31
C ALA A 14 -5.00 -3.87 3.46
N ILE A 15 -5.52 -5.10 3.45
CA ILE A 15 -4.72 -6.33 3.33
C ILE A 15 -4.80 -6.78 1.88
N MET A 16 -3.68 -7.24 1.32
CA MET A 16 -3.60 -7.74 -0.05
C MET A 16 -2.93 -9.11 -0.11
N LYS A 17 -3.37 -9.93 -1.06
CA LYS A 17 -2.77 -11.23 -1.37
C LYS A 17 -2.99 -11.60 -2.84
N ASN A 18 -1.92 -11.57 -3.62
CA ASN A 18 -1.96 -11.90 -5.05
C ASN A 18 -2.90 -11.00 -5.87
N GLU A 19 -2.83 -9.68 -5.67
CA GLU A 19 -3.74 -8.71 -6.28
C GLU A 19 -3.10 -8.01 -7.51
N GLY A 20 -2.00 -8.52 -8.04
CA GLY A 20 -1.20 -7.83 -9.06
C GLY A 20 -1.97 -7.45 -10.32
N ALA A 21 -3.01 -8.21 -10.67
CA ALA A 21 -3.85 -7.93 -11.85
C ALA A 21 -4.66 -6.62 -11.74
N TYR A 22 -5.02 -6.18 -10.53
CA TYR A 22 -5.96 -5.06 -10.33
C TYR A 22 -5.41 -3.96 -9.40
N LEU A 23 -4.31 -4.22 -8.70
CA LEU A 23 -3.79 -3.34 -7.65
C LEU A 23 -3.45 -1.93 -8.16
N LEU A 24 -2.89 -1.81 -9.37
CA LEU A 24 -2.53 -0.51 -9.94
C LEU A 24 -3.76 0.33 -10.29
N GLU A 25 -4.77 -0.27 -10.92
CA GLU A 25 -6.04 0.40 -11.24
C GLU A 25 -6.71 0.86 -9.94
N TRP A 26 -6.76 -0.02 -8.94
CA TRP A 26 -7.32 0.29 -7.64
C TRP A 26 -6.59 1.45 -6.96
N LEU A 27 -5.25 1.47 -6.97
CA LEU A 27 -4.46 2.57 -6.40
C LEU A 27 -4.71 3.90 -7.11
N GLU A 28 -4.65 3.91 -8.45
CA GLU A 28 -4.83 5.13 -9.23
C GLU A 28 -6.25 5.70 -9.10
N PHE A 29 -7.27 4.85 -9.13
CA PHE A 29 -8.66 5.27 -8.94
C PHE A 29 -8.85 5.97 -7.60
N HIS A 30 -8.38 5.37 -6.50
CA HIS A 30 -8.54 5.96 -5.17
C HIS A 30 -7.72 7.24 -5.01
N LYS A 31 -6.55 7.33 -5.64
CA LYS A 31 -5.75 8.56 -5.69
C LYS A 31 -6.50 9.69 -6.41
N LEU A 32 -7.16 9.39 -7.53
CA LEU A 32 -7.99 10.35 -8.27
C LEU A 32 -9.21 10.84 -7.46
N VAL A 33 -9.77 9.98 -6.60
CA VAL A 33 -10.91 10.33 -5.72
C VAL A 33 -10.47 11.14 -4.48
N GLY A 34 -9.16 11.28 -4.25
CA GLY A 34 -8.61 12.12 -3.18
C GLY A 34 -7.99 11.36 -2.01
N VAL A 35 -7.70 10.06 -2.17
CA VAL A 35 -6.91 9.32 -1.18
C VAL A 35 -5.44 9.71 -1.32
N GLU A 36 -4.84 10.16 -0.23
CA GLU A 36 -3.47 10.68 -0.23
C GLU A 36 -2.45 9.62 0.21
N ARG A 37 -2.87 8.62 1.00
CA ARG A 37 -1.97 7.60 1.54
C ARG A 37 -2.63 6.23 1.69
N PHE A 38 -1.85 5.18 1.41
CA PHE A 38 -2.27 3.79 1.51
C PHE A 38 -1.40 3.05 2.51
N TYR A 39 -2.00 2.28 3.41
CA TYR A 39 -1.31 1.37 4.32
C TYR A 39 -1.63 -0.05 3.86
N LEU A 40 -0.69 -0.69 3.16
CA LEU A 40 -0.91 -1.99 2.53
C LEU A 40 -0.19 -3.08 3.30
N TYR A 41 -0.95 -4.07 3.75
CA TYR A 41 -0.45 -5.23 4.47
C TYR A 41 -0.39 -6.42 3.54
N ASN A 42 0.82 -6.87 3.21
CA ASN A 42 1.03 -8.04 2.37
C ASN A 42 0.79 -9.33 3.17
N ASN A 43 -0.14 -10.15 2.72
CA ASN A 43 -0.43 -11.46 3.30
C ASN A 43 0.19 -12.59 2.45
N ASN A 44 1.52 -12.58 2.35
CA ASN A 44 2.31 -13.58 1.62
C ASN A 44 1.89 -13.72 0.15
N SER A 45 1.84 -12.59 -0.57
CA SER A 45 1.68 -12.61 -2.04
C SER A 45 2.85 -13.36 -2.69
N ARG A 46 2.57 -14.07 -3.78
CA ARG A 46 3.52 -14.86 -4.56
C ARG A 46 3.58 -14.43 -6.03
N ASP A 47 2.72 -13.49 -6.41
CA ASP A 47 2.72 -12.85 -7.72
C ASP A 47 3.56 -11.56 -7.67
N ASN A 48 3.44 -10.75 -8.73
CA ASN A 48 4.17 -9.49 -8.87
C ASN A 48 3.58 -8.31 -8.05
N THR A 49 2.68 -8.55 -7.09
CA THR A 49 2.00 -7.50 -6.30
C THR A 49 3.00 -6.54 -5.65
N VAL A 50 4.08 -7.07 -5.08
CA VAL A 50 5.05 -6.26 -4.31
C VAL A 50 5.88 -5.38 -5.23
N GLU A 51 6.30 -5.92 -6.38
CA GLU A 51 7.06 -5.18 -7.40
C GLU A 51 6.24 -4.03 -7.98
N LEU A 52 4.94 -4.25 -8.20
CA LEU A 52 4.03 -3.24 -8.78
C LEU A 52 3.88 -2.00 -7.88
N ILE A 53 3.97 -2.14 -6.55
CA ILE A 53 3.79 -1.02 -5.63
C ILE A 53 5.09 -0.27 -5.29
N SER A 54 6.26 -0.79 -5.68
CA SER A 54 7.56 -0.16 -5.36
C SER A 54 7.60 1.34 -5.72
N PRO A 55 7.16 1.79 -6.91
CA PRO A 55 7.18 3.21 -7.26
C PRO A 55 6.30 4.09 -6.37
N TYR A 56 5.27 3.51 -5.75
CA TYR A 56 4.35 4.20 -4.83
C TYR A 56 4.92 4.27 -3.41
N VAL A 57 5.71 3.27 -3.01
CA VAL A 57 6.46 3.28 -1.76
C VAL A 57 7.57 4.34 -1.82
N ASP A 58 8.30 4.40 -2.95
CA ASP A 58 9.37 5.39 -3.16
C ASP A 58 8.87 6.84 -3.10
N ARG A 59 7.60 7.05 -3.44
CA ARG A 59 6.91 8.36 -3.39
C ARG A 59 6.18 8.62 -2.07
N GLU A 60 6.33 7.74 -1.08
CA GLU A 60 5.63 7.80 0.21
C GLU A 60 4.08 7.83 0.12
N ILE A 61 3.54 7.38 -1.02
CA ILE A 61 2.08 7.22 -1.24
C ILE A 61 1.60 5.93 -0.58
N VAL A 62 2.40 4.86 -0.67
CA VAL A 62 2.13 3.57 -0.04
C VAL A 62 3.10 3.37 1.13
N VAL A 63 2.55 3.14 2.31
CA VAL A 63 3.26 2.57 3.45
C VAL A 63 3.02 1.06 3.41
N PHE A 64 4.06 0.33 3.03
CA PHE A 64 4.02 -1.12 2.91
C PHE A 64 4.38 -1.80 4.23
N HIS A 65 3.58 -2.79 4.61
CA HIS A 65 3.81 -3.66 5.74
C HIS A 65 3.83 -5.10 5.26
N ASP A 66 5.00 -5.75 5.33
CA ASP A 66 5.03 -7.19 5.18
C ASP A 66 4.46 -7.82 6.46
N TRP A 67 3.32 -8.51 6.34
CA TRP A 67 2.63 -9.09 7.48
C TRP A 67 2.94 -10.58 7.59
N PRO A 68 3.89 -10.99 8.45
CA PRO A 68 4.27 -12.39 8.56
C PRO A 68 3.19 -13.20 9.28
N LEU A 69 2.90 -14.39 8.75
CA LEU A 69 2.22 -15.44 9.50
C LEU A 69 3.19 -16.01 10.54
N LYS A 70 3.30 -15.39 11.72
CA LYS A 70 3.74 -16.13 12.91
C LYS A 70 2.59 -17.04 13.35
N ARG A 71 2.49 -18.21 12.71
CA ARG A 71 1.80 -19.35 13.33
C ARG A 71 2.69 -19.79 14.50
N GLY A 72 2.13 -19.74 15.71
CA GLY A 72 2.80 -20.23 16.92
C GLY A 72 3.16 -21.70 16.84
#